data_AF-A0A8H3GJ43-F1
#
_entry.id   AF-A0A8H3GJ43-F1
#
_cell.length_a   1.000
_cell.length_b   1.000
_cell.length_c   1.000
_cell.angle_alpha   90.00
_cell.angle_beta   90.00
_cell.angle_gamma   90.00
#
_symmetry.space_group_name_H-M   'P 1'
#
loop_
_entity.id
_entity.type
_entity.pdbx_description
1 polymer ?
#
loop_
_entity_poly.entity_id
_entity_poly.type
_entity_poly.pdbx_seq_one_letter_code
_entity_poly.pdbx_strand_id
1 'polypeptide(L)'
;MTLFMAIRLLRAIPEERIAHTFLHDLESFFWVVLTVIANHQKNETSPLSDAVNRVLNRPNLIDCLSLGNAKYAMLIDIVDGELDVRTFGTAWAKSLAAMVQEFAKWIRQIRKPGFDSTADPDACFEKLLDIFLETIPHIRPDAGSLPVPSPETDTVECIY
;
A
#
# COMPACT_ATOMS: atom_id res chain seq x y z
N MET A 1 1.44 25.07 -5.88
CA MET A 1 0.38 24.06 -6.08
C MET A 1 1.05 22.70 -6.15
N THR A 2 1.17 22.02 -5.01
CA THR A 2 2.00 20.82 -4.86
C THR A 2 1.21 19.59 -5.31
N LEU A 3 1.39 19.20 -6.57
CA LEU A 3 0.86 17.94 -7.08
C LEU A 3 1.75 16.77 -6.56
N PHE A 4 1.13 15.62 -6.30
CA PHE A 4 1.73 14.36 -5.79
C PHE A 4 2.70 13.74 -6.81
N MET A 5 3.76 12.97 -6.49
CA MET A 5 4.77 12.61 -7.52
C MET A 5 4.23 11.75 -8.63
N ALA A 6 3.41 10.73 -8.32
CA ALA A 6 2.78 9.99 -9.41
C ALA A 6 1.98 11.00 -10.23
N ILE A 7 1.16 11.84 -9.63
CA ILE A 7 0.35 12.80 -10.38
C ILE A 7 1.18 13.92 -11.07
N ARG A 8 2.33 14.34 -10.55
CA ARG A 8 3.22 15.38 -11.12
C ARG A 8 4.02 14.82 -12.26
N LEU A 9 4.72 13.71 -12.06
CA LEU A 9 5.45 13.04 -13.14
C LEU A 9 4.47 12.57 -14.22
N LEU A 10 3.31 12.02 -13.82
CA LEU A 10 2.30 11.53 -14.75
C LEU A 10 1.54 12.66 -15.47
N ARG A 11 1.56 13.90 -14.95
CA ARG A 11 0.97 15.08 -15.60
C ARG A 11 2.00 16.09 -16.07
N ALA A 12 3.29 15.76 -15.96
CA ALA A 12 4.37 16.62 -16.41
C ALA A 12 4.27 16.76 -17.92
N ILE A 13 4.49 17.98 -18.41
CA ILE A 13 4.67 18.19 -19.84
C ILE A 13 6.00 17.53 -20.23
N PRO A 14 6.10 16.80 -21.36
CA PRO A 14 7.38 16.32 -21.85
C PRO A 14 8.36 17.50 -21.88
N GLU A 15 9.49 17.41 -21.17
CA GLU A 15 10.54 18.45 -20.95
C GLU A 15 10.51 19.20 -19.60
N GLU A 16 9.45 19.09 -18.79
CA GLU A 16 9.45 19.68 -17.45
C GLU A 16 10.36 18.89 -16.50
N ARG A 17 11.44 19.53 -16.01
CA ARG A 17 12.31 18.92 -14.99
C ARG A 17 11.64 18.98 -13.62
N ILE A 18 11.18 17.83 -13.14
CA ILE A 18 10.69 17.67 -11.77
C ILE A 18 11.80 17.08 -10.91
N ALA A 19 12.27 17.84 -9.93
CA ALA A 19 13.22 17.33 -8.94
C ALA A 19 12.54 16.24 -8.10
N HIS A 20 13.22 15.11 -7.92
CA HIS A 20 12.79 14.07 -6.99
C HIS A 20 12.87 14.62 -5.55
N THR A 21 11.92 14.25 -4.70
CA THR A 21 11.80 14.71 -3.32
C THR A 21 11.41 13.54 -2.44
N PHE A 22 11.68 13.65 -1.15
CA PHE A 22 11.34 12.62 -0.17
C PHE A 22 9.86 12.22 -0.17
N LEU A 23 8.95 13.18 -0.33
CA LEU A 23 7.50 12.95 -0.46
C LEU A 23 7.15 11.93 -1.55
N HIS A 24 7.99 11.86 -2.59
CA HIS A 24 7.77 10.98 -3.71
C HIS A 24 8.10 9.51 -3.39
N ASP A 25 9.11 9.29 -2.55
CA ASP A 25 9.46 7.96 -2.05
C ASP A 25 8.38 7.46 -1.09
N LEU A 26 7.84 8.34 -0.26
CA LEU A 26 6.72 8.02 0.65
C LEU A 26 5.48 7.56 -0.10
N GLU A 27 5.12 8.28 -1.16
CA GLU A 27 4.00 7.88 -2.01
C GLU A 27 4.24 6.50 -2.64
N SER A 28 5.43 6.27 -3.17
CA SER A 28 5.77 4.99 -3.80
C SER A 28 5.72 3.84 -2.79
N PHE A 29 6.26 4.05 -1.59
CA PHE A 29 6.19 3.10 -0.49
C PHE A 29 4.75 2.76 -0.11
N PHE A 30 3.87 3.76 0.02
CA PHE A 30 2.46 3.54 0.30
C PHE A 30 1.77 2.65 -0.74
N TRP A 31 1.96 2.95 -2.03
CA TRP A 31 1.35 2.17 -3.10
C TRP A 31 1.87 0.72 -3.11
N VAL A 32 3.18 0.53 -2.88
CA VAL A 32 3.77 -0.80 -2.75
C VAL A 32 3.12 -1.57 -1.58
N VAL A 33 3.01 -0.96 -0.40
CA VAL A 33 2.41 -1.63 0.76
C VAL A 33 0.95 -2.00 0.49
N LEU A 34 0.15 -1.07 -0.05
CA LEU A 34 -1.26 -1.33 -0.35
C LEU A 34 -1.42 -2.47 -1.37
N THR A 35 -0.57 -2.51 -2.41
CA THR A 35 -0.57 -3.58 -3.41
C THR A 35 -0.11 -4.91 -2.83
N VAL A 36 0.87 -4.94 -1.92
CA VAL A 36 1.30 -6.16 -1.21
C VAL A 36 0.17 -6.72 -0.36
N ILE A 37 -0.51 -5.86 0.42
CA ILE A 37 -1.66 -6.27 1.25
C ILE A 37 -2.78 -6.87 0.37
N ALA A 38 -3.11 -6.22 -0.74
CA ALA A 38 -4.15 -6.69 -1.67
C ALA A 38 -3.77 -8.01 -2.36
N ASN A 39 -2.51 -8.18 -2.78
CA ASN A 39 -2.03 -9.43 -3.37
C ASN A 39 -1.99 -10.58 -2.37
N HIS A 40 -1.74 -10.31 -1.09
CA HIS A 40 -1.80 -11.35 -0.06
C HIS A 40 -3.19 -11.97 0.03
N GLN A 41 -4.25 -11.15 0.04
CA GLN A 41 -5.63 -11.63 0.03
C GLN A 41 -5.93 -12.47 -1.21
N LYS A 42 -5.43 -12.04 -2.38
CA LYS A 42 -5.58 -12.76 -3.65
C LYS A 42 -4.98 -14.15 -3.63
N ASN A 43 -3.89 -14.35 -2.90
CA ASN A 43 -3.25 -15.65 -2.77
C ASN A 43 -3.93 -16.54 -1.73
N GLU A 44 -4.59 -15.96 -0.72
CA GLU A 44 -5.21 -16.70 0.39
C GLU A 44 -6.69 -17.06 0.14
N THR A 45 -7.42 -16.28 -0.66
CA THR A 45 -8.88 -16.44 -0.79
C THR A 45 -9.41 -16.17 -2.20
N SER A 46 -10.39 -16.99 -2.60
CA SER A 46 -11.22 -16.79 -3.80
C SER A 46 -12.70 -16.93 -3.41
N PRO A 47 -13.60 -16.01 -3.83
CA PRO A 47 -13.36 -14.86 -4.71
C PRO A 47 -12.68 -13.66 -4.02
N LEU A 48 -12.10 -12.77 -4.83
CA LEU A 48 -11.54 -11.49 -4.35
C LEU A 48 -12.66 -10.57 -3.89
N SER A 49 -12.43 -9.81 -2.83
CA SER A 49 -13.33 -8.72 -2.46
C SER A 49 -13.31 -7.62 -3.53
N ASP A 50 -14.43 -6.90 -3.68
CA ASP A 50 -14.51 -5.73 -4.57
C ASP A 50 -13.44 -4.68 -4.22
N ALA A 51 -13.14 -4.55 -2.93
CA ALA A 51 -12.11 -3.66 -2.42
C ALA A 51 -10.71 -4.04 -2.93
N VAL A 52 -10.36 -5.33 -2.91
CA VAL A 52 -9.09 -5.83 -3.46
C VAL A 52 -9.06 -5.70 -4.99
N ASN A 53 -10.16 -5.98 -5.68
CA ASN A 53 -10.27 -5.76 -7.13
C ASN A 53 -10.05 -4.29 -7.51
N ARG A 54 -10.59 -3.34 -6.73
CA ARG A 54 -10.36 -1.90 -6.94
C ARG A 54 -8.89 -1.53 -6.81
N VAL A 55 -8.16 -2.13 -5.86
CA VAL A 55 -6.72 -1.88 -5.68
C VAL A 55 -5.88 -2.49 -6.80
N LEU A 56 -6.18 -3.73 -7.20
CA LEU A 56 -5.34 -4.47 -8.15
C LEU A 56 -5.60 -4.13 -9.63
N ASN A 57 -6.81 -3.69 -9.99
CA ASN A 57 -7.18 -3.47 -11.39
C ASN A 57 -7.14 -1.99 -11.83
N ARG A 58 -7.31 -1.02 -10.91
CA ARG A 58 -7.15 0.42 -11.24
C ARG A 58 -5.75 0.80 -11.75
N PRO A 59 -4.64 0.12 -11.37
CA PRO A 59 -3.31 0.44 -11.90
C PRO A 59 -3.07 0.07 -13.37
N ASN A 60 -3.96 -0.71 -14.02
CA ASN A 60 -3.82 -1.11 -15.43
C ASN A 60 -4.24 -0.02 -16.43
N LEU A 61 -4.31 1.25 -15.99
CA LEU A 61 -4.65 2.38 -16.84
C LEU A 61 -3.44 2.77 -17.71
N ILE A 62 -3.67 2.86 -19.01
CA ILE A 62 -2.61 3.03 -20.03
C ILE A 62 -2.01 4.44 -19.98
N ASP A 63 -2.79 5.46 -19.61
CA ASP A 63 -2.32 6.83 -19.55
C ASP A 63 -2.09 7.32 -18.12
N CYS A 64 -1.04 8.12 -18.02
CA CYS A 64 -0.50 8.66 -16.79
C CYS A 64 -1.53 9.53 -16.03
N LEU A 65 -2.31 10.35 -16.75
CA LEU A 65 -3.31 11.23 -16.15
C LEU A 65 -4.43 10.43 -15.47
N SER A 66 -4.97 9.42 -16.15
CA SER A 66 -6.00 8.52 -15.62
C SER A 66 -5.49 7.75 -14.41
N LEU A 67 -4.26 7.22 -14.45
CA LEU A 67 -3.63 6.56 -13.31
C LEU A 67 -3.52 7.50 -12.10
N GLY A 68 -3.10 8.75 -12.33
CA GLY A 68 -3.03 9.77 -11.29
C GLY A 68 -4.39 10.08 -10.65
N ASN A 69 -5.44 10.21 -11.47
CA ASN A 69 -6.81 10.44 -10.99
C ASN A 69 -7.36 9.24 -10.21
N ALA A 70 -7.11 8.01 -10.68
CA ALA A 70 -7.55 6.80 -10.02
C ALA A 70 -6.89 6.61 -8.64
N LYS A 71 -5.58 6.87 -8.54
CA LYS A 71 -4.83 6.91 -7.28
C LYS A 71 -5.43 7.93 -6.31
N TYR A 72 -5.72 9.13 -6.78
CA TYR A 72 -6.31 10.17 -5.94
C TYR A 72 -7.72 9.82 -5.45
N ALA A 73 -8.57 9.31 -6.33
CA ALA A 73 -9.91 8.85 -5.95
C ALA A 73 -9.82 7.74 -4.89
N MET A 74 -8.87 6.82 -5.02
CA MET A 74 -8.65 5.75 -4.03
C MET A 74 -8.24 6.29 -2.65
N LEU A 75 -7.40 7.33 -2.60
CA LEU A 75 -7.05 7.98 -1.34
C LEU A 75 -8.29 8.62 -0.68
N ILE A 76 -9.15 9.26 -1.46
CA ILE A 76 -10.43 9.81 -0.96
C ILE A 76 -11.31 8.68 -0.42
N ASP A 77 -11.47 7.61 -1.21
CA ASP A 77 -12.26 6.44 -0.84
C ASP A 77 -11.79 5.86 0.51
N ILE A 78 -10.48 5.78 0.74
CA ILE A 78 -9.90 5.32 2.02
C ILE A 78 -10.25 6.30 3.15
N VAL A 79 -10.04 7.60 2.96
CA VAL A 79 -10.29 8.59 4.02
C VAL A 79 -11.77 8.63 4.41
N ASP A 80 -12.67 8.56 3.43
CA ASP A 80 -14.11 8.61 3.66
C ASP A 80 -14.69 7.28 4.15
N GLY A 81 -13.90 6.19 4.13
CA GLY A 81 -14.30 4.86 4.61
C GLY A 81 -14.97 3.97 3.55
N GLU A 82 -15.11 4.47 2.32
CA GLU A 82 -15.62 3.75 1.14
C GLU A 82 -14.66 2.66 0.64
N LEU A 83 -13.40 2.71 1.07
CA LEU A 83 -12.41 1.65 0.89
C LEU A 83 -11.72 1.33 2.24
N ASP A 84 -12.28 0.39 3.00
CA ASP A 84 -11.68 -0.09 4.24
C ASP A 84 -10.77 -1.31 3.97
N VAL A 85 -9.46 -1.11 4.10
CA VAL A 85 -8.45 -2.17 3.91
C VAL A 85 -8.65 -3.34 4.87
N ARG A 86 -9.24 -3.14 6.06
CA ARG A 86 -9.50 -4.23 7.02
C ARG A 86 -10.42 -5.30 6.44
N THR A 87 -11.27 -4.93 5.48
CA THR A 87 -12.21 -5.84 4.82
C THR A 87 -11.52 -6.86 3.91
N PHE A 88 -10.21 -6.73 3.67
CA PHE A 88 -9.46 -7.70 2.88
C PHE A 88 -9.25 -9.00 3.68
N GLY A 89 -9.52 -9.01 4.99
CA GLY A 89 -9.63 -10.24 5.78
C GLY A 89 -8.31 -10.89 6.19
N THR A 90 -7.16 -10.40 5.71
CA THR A 90 -5.83 -10.93 6.06
C THR A 90 -5.28 -10.29 7.34
N ALA A 91 -4.35 -10.98 8.01
CA ALA A 91 -3.64 -10.42 9.17
C ALA A 91 -2.90 -9.13 8.80
N TRP A 92 -2.17 -9.14 7.67
CA TRP A 92 -1.51 -7.96 7.10
C TRP A 92 -2.47 -6.78 6.93
N ALA A 93 -3.65 -7.03 6.37
CA ALA A 93 -4.63 -5.99 6.10
C ALA A 93 -5.19 -5.35 7.37
N LYS A 94 -5.54 -6.18 8.37
CA LYS A 94 -6.04 -5.69 9.66
C LYS A 94 -4.97 -4.87 10.39
N SER A 95 -3.76 -5.39 10.40
CA SER A 95 -2.63 -4.83 11.13
C SER A 95 -2.16 -3.50 10.50
N LEU A 96 -2.07 -3.40 9.16
CA LEU A 96 -1.58 -2.19 8.47
C LEU A 96 -2.67 -1.16 8.12
N ALA A 97 -3.95 -1.45 8.39
CA ALA A 97 -5.05 -0.55 8.03
C ALA A 97 -4.90 0.86 8.65
N ALA A 98 -4.40 0.95 9.89
CA ALA A 98 -4.18 2.24 10.55
C ALA A 98 -3.15 3.09 9.79
N MET A 99 -2.06 2.48 9.36
CA MET A 99 -1.03 3.15 8.57
C MET A 99 -1.59 3.66 7.24
N VAL A 100 -2.35 2.82 6.53
CA VAL A 100 -2.98 3.18 5.26
C VAL A 100 -3.94 4.37 5.44
N GLN A 101 -4.75 4.35 6.50
CA GLN A 101 -5.70 5.42 6.80
C GLN A 101 -4.98 6.75 7.11
N GLU A 102 -3.95 6.72 7.95
CA GLU A 102 -3.20 7.91 8.32
C GLU A 102 -2.46 8.51 7.13
N PHE A 103 -1.87 7.66 6.27
CA PHE A 103 -1.26 8.11 5.02
C PHE A 103 -2.27 8.83 4.13
N ALA A 104 -3.43 8.21 3.89
CA ALA A 104 -4.45 8.76 3.02
C ALA A 104 -5.00 10.10 3.56
N LYS A 105 -5.20 10.22 4.88
CA LYS A 105 -5.59 11.47 5.54
C LYS A 105 -4.56 12.56 5.32
N TRP A 106 -3.28 12.25 5.51
CA TRP A 106 -2.20 13.21 5.32
C TRP A 106 -2.17 13.72 3.88
N ILE A 107 -2.31 12.85 2.87
CA ILE A 107 -2.32 13.26 1.46
C ILE A 107 -3.49 14.20 1.17
N ARG A 108 -4.67 13.90 1.73
CA ARG A 108 -5.84 14.76 1.60
C ARG A 108 -5.61 16.13 2.23
N GLN A 109 -4.91 16.21 3.36
CA GLN A 109 -4.59 17.47 4.04
C GLN A 109 -3.63 18.34 3.23
N ILE A 110 -2.57 17.76 2.67
CA ILE A 110 -1.60 18.47 1.81
C ILE A 110 -2.29 19.13 0.60
N ARG A 111 -3.41 18.57 0.14
CA ARG A 111 -4.18 19.08 -1.00
C ARG A 111 -5.22 20.13 -0.67
N LYS A 112 -5.51 20.40 0.61
CA LYS A 112 -6.46 21.46 0.96
C LYS A 112 -5.89 22.83 0.56
N PRO A 113 -6.70 23.74 0.00
CA PRO A 113 -6.30 25.12 -0.18
C PRO A 113 -5.86 25.70 1.18
N GLY A 114 -4.68 26.31 1.23
CA GLY A 114 -4.11 26.85 2.48
C GLY A 114 -3.35 25.83 3.34
N PHE A 115 -2.99 24.66 2.80
CA PHE A 115 -2.03 23.79 3.46
C PHE A 115 -0.72 24.54 3.71
N ASP A 116 -0.30 24.55 4.98
CA ASP A 116 0.97 25.10 5.38
C ASP A 116 2.08 24.17 4.89
N SER A 117 2.82 24.59 3.87
CA SER A 117 3.97 23.84 3.36
C SER A 117 5.13 23.73 4.36
N THR A 118 5.03 24.37 5.53
CA THR A 118 5.94 24.18 6.66
C THR A 118 5.51 23.05 7.59
N ALA A 119 4.32 22.46 7.39
CA ALA A 119 3.94 21.23 8.06
C ALA A 119 4.93 20.13 7.66
N ASP A 120 5.70 19.68 8.65
CA ASP A 120 6.85 18.81 8.47
C ASP A 120 6.47 17.44 7.86
N PRO A 121 6.84 17.16 6.59
CA PRO A 121 6.60 15.87 5.99
C PRO A 121 7.37 14.74 6.68
N ASP A 122 8.46 15.06 7.37
CA ASP A 122 9.27 14.08 8.10
C ASP A 122 8.50 13.58 9.33
N ALA A 123 7.83 14.47 10.06
CA ALA A 123 6.97 14.08 11.18
C ALA A 123 5.81 13.15 10.78
N CYS A 124 5.23 13.33 9.58
CA CYS A 124 4.24 12.38 9.08
C CYS A 124 4.88 11.03 8.75
N PHE A 125 6.06 11.03 8.16
CA PHE A 125 6.76 9.79 7.84
C PHE A 125 7.16 9.02 9.09
N GLU A 126 7.70 9.70 10.11
CA GLU A 126 8.04 9.10 11.40
C GLU A 126 6.81 8.40 11.98
N LYS A 127 5.66 9.07 12.03
CA LYS A 127 4.41 8.46 12.49
C LYS A 127 4.01 7.23 11.68
N LEU A 128 4.17 7.25 10.36
CA LEU A 128 3.85 6.11 9.49
C LEU A 128 4.82 4.95 9.69
N LEU A 129 6.10 5.25 9.87
CA LEU A 129 7.15 4.29 10.13
C LEU A 129 6.97 3.65 11.50
N ASP A 130 6.61 4.43 12.52
CA ASP A 130 6.28 3.94 13.86
C ASP A 130 5.12 2.94 13.79
N ILE A 131 4.01 3.30 13.13
CA ILE A 131 2.88 2.38 12.94
C ILE A 131 3.37 1.12 12.22
N PHE A 132 4.15 1.24 11.15
CA PHE A 132 4.67 0.09 10.41
C PHE A 132 5.52 -0.84 11.28
N LEU A 133 6.49 -0.28 12.02
CA LEU A 133 7.43 -1.01 12.85
C LEU A 133 6.75 -1.66 14.06
N GLU A 134 5.78 -0.99 14.68
CA GLU A 134 4.95 -1.55 15.76
C GLU A 134 4.09 -2.72 15.26
N THR A 135 3.69 -2.67 13.99
CA THR A 135 2.76 -3.65 13.41
C THR A 135 3.44 -4.93 12.91
N ILE A 136 4.67 -4.84 12.39
CA ILE A 136 5.44 -5.97 11.82
C ILE A 136 5.54 -7.20 12.77
N PRO A 137 5.82 -7.04 14.08
CA PRO A 137 5.89 -8.16 15.01
C PRO A 137 4.59 -8.97 15.12
N HIS A 138 3.44 -8.34 14.91
CA HIS A 138 2.12 -8.98 15.00
C HIS A 138 1.69 -9.71 13.72
N ILE A 139 2.47 -9.57 12.65
CA ILE A 139 2.20 -10.17 11.34
C ILE A 139 3.08 -11.39 11.10
N ARG A 140 4.27 -11.47 11.72
CA ARG A 140 5.12 -12.65 11.63
C ARG A 140 4.52 -13.78 12.49
N PRO A 141 4.39 -15.00 11.95
CA PRO A 141 4.18 -16.16 12.80
C PRO A 141 5.37 -16.25 13.76
N ASP A 142 5.12 -16.65 15.01
CA ASP A 142 6.20 -16.98 15.93
C ASP A 142 7.20 -17.91 15.22
N ALA A 143 8.47 -17.51 15.19
CA ALA A 143 9.54 -18.30 14.59
C ALA A 143 9.74 -19.69 15.26
N GLY A 144 8.95 -20.01 16.30
CA GLY A 144 8.93 -21.27 17.02
C GLY A 144 7.89 -22.30 16.55
N SER A 145 7.04 -22.01 15.55
CA SER A 145 6.00 -22.94 15.08
C SER A 145 6.25 -23.52 13.68
N LEU A 146 7.52 -23.64 13.25
CA LEU A 146 7.83 -24.49 12.11
C LEU A 146 7.55 -25.94 12.52
N PRO A 147 6.70 -26.69 11.80
CA PRO A 147 6.54 -28.10 12.06
C PRO A 147 7.90 -28.78 11.86
N VAL A 148 8.38 -29.46 12.90
CA VAL A 148 9.51 -30.38 12.78
C VAL A 148 9.13 -31.36 11.67
N PRO A 149 9.93 -31.51 10.60
CA PRO A 149 9.63 -32.50 9.58
C PRO A 149 9.63 -33.87 10.26
N SER A 150 8.48 -34.53 10.19
CA SER A 150 8.32 -35.91 10.63
C SER A 150 9.30 -36.76 9.82
N PRO A 151 10.04 -37.71 10.42
CA PRO A 151 10.92 -38.59 9.69
C PRO A 151 10.08 -39.63 8.94
N GLU A 152 9.54 -39.26 7.78
CA GLU A 152 8.93 -40.22 6.86
C GLU A 152 10.04 -40.87 6.04
N THR A 153 10.42 -42.05 6.51
CA THR A 153 10.89 -43.24 5.77
C THR A 153 11.23 -43.05 4.30
N ASP A 154 12.53 -43.14 4.02
CA ASP A 154 13.09 -43.54 2.74
C ASP A 154 12.49 -44.87 2.27
N THR A 155 11.64 -44.82 1.24
CA THR A 155 11.56 -45.89 0.25
C THR A 155 11.46 -45.27 -1.14
N VAL A 156 12.63 -45.08 -1.75
CA VAL A 156 12.75 -44.87 -3.19
C VAL A 156 12.57 -46.25 -3.84
N GLU A 157 11.38 -46.53 -4.37
CA GLU A 157 11.22 -47.60 -5.35
C GLU A 157 11.84 -47.15 -6.68
N CYS A 158 13.05 -47.64 -6.95
CA CYS A 158 13.62 -47.62 -8.30
C CYS A 158 12.90 -48.67 -9.15
N ILE A 159 12.07 -48.22 -10.09
CA ILE A 159 11.55 -49.06 -11.17
C ILE A 159 12.50 -48.91 -12.36
N TYR A 160 13.13 -50.03 -12.75
CA TYR A 160 13.73 -50.25 -14.07
C TYR A 160 12.94 -51.34 -14.79
#